data_AF-A0A9E3FV63-F1
#
_entry.id   AF-A0A9E3FV63-F1
#
_cell.length_a   1.000
_cell.length_b   1.000
_cell.length_c   1.000
_cell.angle_alpha   90.00
_cell.angle_beta   90.00
_cell.angle_gamma   90.00
#
_symmetry.space_group_name_H-M   'P 1'
#
loop_
_entity.id
_entity.type
_entity.pdbx_description
1 polymer ?
#
loop_
_entity_poly.entity_id
_entity_poly.type
_entity_poly.pdbx_seq_one_letter_code
_entity_poly.pdbx_strand_id
1 'polypeptide(L)'
;CYAGFNRLYEAGRKPGPITEAACWAHARRKFFVLADVTAKARGKLAVIAPMAFEAVKRIDAIFDVEREINGRPTLERLAERALRIAPLVADLEIWMRTERARLSRHSEVAKAMDYMLKRWEAFARFLSDGRICLTNNAAERALRGIALGRKAWLFAGSDRGGERAAVMYTLIQTAKLNDVDPQAWLADVLARINDHNIQALGQRLPWNWKLSTHKLVA
;
A
#
# COMPACT_ATOMS: atom_id res chain seq x y z
N CYS A 1 -15.47 -3.26 3.89
CA CYS A 1 -15.09 -2.39 2.75
C CYS A 1 -16.09 -1.25 2.68
N TYR A 2 -15.68 -0.03 2.32
CA TYR A 2 -16.65 1.01 1.99
C TYR A 2 -17.44 0.55 0.77
N ALA A 3 -18.77 0.49 0.86
CA ALA A 3 -19.63 -0.05 -0.20
C ALA A 3 -19.42 0.63 -1.56
N GLY A 4 -18.96 1.89 -1.57
CA GLY A 4 -18.64 2.65 -2.77
C GLY A 4 -17.55 2.04 -3.66
N PHE A 5 -16.67 1.17 -3.13
CA PHE A 5 -15.62 0.53 -3.94
C PHE A 5 -16.05 -0.80 -4.57
N ASN A 6 -17.23 -1.33 -4.26
CA ASN A 6 -17.66 -2.64 -4.79
C ASN A 6 -17.72 -2.64 -6.33
N ARG A 7 -18.12 -1.50 -6.94
CA ARG A 7 -18.13 -1.30 -8.40
C ARG A 7 -16.76 -1.47 -9.05
N LEU A 8 -15.67 -1.32 -8.30
CA LEU A 8 -14.32 -1.52 -8.82
C LEU A 8 -14.00 -2.98 -9.13
N TYR A 9 -14.70 -3.92 -8.51
CA TYR A 9 -14.49 -5.36 -8.64
C TYR A 9 -15.46 -6.03 -9.63
N GLU A 10 -16.44 -5.29 -10.16
CA GLU A 10 -17.43 -5.82 -11.09
C GLU A 10 -16.77 -6.27 -12.40
N ALA A 11 -17.12 -7.47 -12.87
CA ALA A 11 -16.56 -8.07 -14.09
C ALA A 11 -16.79 -7.21 -15.34
N GLY A 12 -17.89 -6.44 -15.37
CA GLY A 12 -18.23 -5.54 -16.48
C GLY A 12 -17.54 -4.16 -16.47
N ARG A 13 -16.68 -3.88 -15.48
CA ARG A 13 -15.96 -2.61 -15.39
C ARG A 13 -15.02 -2.44 -16.59
N LYS A 14 -14.98 -1.24 -17.19
CA LYS A 14 -13.94 -0.83 -18.16
C LYS A 14 -12.84 -0.02 -17.45
N PRO A 15 -11.53 -0.24 -17.71
CA PRO A 15 -10.95 -1.18 -18.68
C PRO A 15 -10.91 -2.65 -18.21
N GLY A 16 -11.30 -2.94 -16.97
CA GLY A 16 -11.39 -4.28 -16.40
C GLY A 16 -11.69 -4.22 -14.90
N PRO A 17 -12.04 -5.36 -14.27
CA PRO A 17 -12.16 -5.44 -12.82
C PRO A 17 -10.80 -5.21 -12.14
N ILE A 18 -10.82 -4.62 -10.96
CA ILE A 18 -9.64 -4.51 -10.10
C ILE A 18 -9.50 -5.82 -9.31
N THR A 19 -8.26 -6.31 -9.20
CA THR A 19 -7.93 -7.45 -8.35
C THR A 19 -7.29 -6.97 -7.05
N GLU A 20 -7.81 -7.41 -5.91
CA GLU A 20 -7.29 -7.05 -4.58
C GLU A 20 -5.90 -7.68 -4.34
N ALA A 21 -4.98 -6.93 -3.75
CA ALA A 21 -3.79 -7.46 -3.11
C ALA A 21 -3.75 -6.97 -1.66
N ALA A 22 -3.79 -7.90 -0.71
CA ALA A 22 -3.90 -7.56 0.70
C ALA A 22 -2.53 -7.26 1.33
N CYS A 23 -2.47 -6.24 2.18
CA CYS A 23 -1.23 -5.81 2.83
C CYS A 23 -0.92 -6.67 4.06
N TRP A 24 0.23 -7.36 4.05
CA TRP A 24 0.67 -8.21 5.14
C TRP A 24 1.01 -7.44 6.42
N ALA A 25 1.43 -6.17 6.33
CA ALA A 25 1.71 -5.36 7.52
C ALA A 25 0.45 -5.16 8.38
N HIS A 26 -0.73 -5.03 7.74
CA HIS A 26 -2.00 -4.93 8.45
C HIS A 26 -2.43 -6.22 9.10
N ALA A 27 -2.23 -7.35 8.43
CA ALA A 27 -2.47 -8.66 9.02
C ALA A 27 -1.55 -8.89 10.23
N ARG A 28 -0.25 -8.69 10.06
CA ARG A 28 0.76 -8.78 11.12
C ARG A 28 0.41 -7.93 12.34
N ARG A 29 0.01 -6.67 12.12
CA ARG A 29 -0.34 -5.74 13.21
C ARG A 29 -1.45 -6.29 14.12
N LYS A 30 -2.43 -7.02 13.57
CA LYS A 30 -3.50 -7.62 14.38
C LYS A 30 -2.96 -8.64 15.36
N PHE A 31 -2.06 -9.51 14.92
CA PHE A 31 -1.39 -10.48 15.81
C PHE A 31 -0.43 -9.79 16.77
N PHE A 32 0.34 -8.81 16.29
CA PHE A 32 1.29 -8.07 17.12
C PHE A 32 0.61 -7.36 18.30
N VAL A 33 -0.52 -6.66 18.06
CA VAL A 33 -1.27 -6.01 19.15
C VAL A 33 -1.76 -7.04 20.17
N LEU A 34 -2.19 -8.21 19.73
CA LEU A 34 -2.61 -9.28 20.63
C LEU A 34 -1.42 -9.83 21.44
N ALA A 35 -0.25 -9.99 20.82
CA ALA A 35 0.97 -10.40 21.52
C ALA A 35 1.45 -9.36 22.55
N ASP A 36 1.35 -8.06 22.22
CA ASP A 36 1.80 -6.95 23.08
C ASP A 36 0.82 -6.64 24.24
N VAL A 37 -0.49 -6.60 23.97
CA VAL A 37 -1.51 -6.39 25.01
C VAL A 37 -1.52 -7.54 26.02
N THR A 38 -1.23 -8.76 25.57
CA THR A 38 -1.21 -9.94 26.43
C THR A 38 0.07 -10.06 27.27
N ALA A 39 1.20 -9.55 26.80
CA ALA A 39 2.42 -9.41 27.61
C ALA A 39 2.18 -8.53 28.87
N LYS A 40 1.18 -7.65 28.85
CA LYS A 40 0.79 -6.78 29.97
C LYS A 40 -0.29 -7.36 30.90
N ALA A 41 -0.89 -8.51 30.59
CA ALA A 41 -2.06 -9.04 31.30
C ALA A 41 -1.79 -10.41 31.96
N ARG A 42 -1.83 -10.46 33.30
CA ARG A 42 -1.70 -11.70 34.09
C ARG A 42 -3.06 -12.43 34.17
N GLY A 43 -3.18 -13.62 33.56
CA GLY A 43 -4.28 -14.58 33.76
C GLY A 43 -5.15 -14.87 32.53
N LYS A 44 -5.44 -16.17 32.24
CA LYS A 44 -6.17 -16.77 31.08
C LYS A 44 -5.70 -16.36 29.66
N LEU A 45 -5.03 -15.23 29.49
CA LEU A 45 -4.42 -14.74 28.26
C LEU A 45 -3.15 -15.52 27.85
N ALA A 46 -2.59 -16.33 28.75
CA ALA A 46 -1.31 -17.01 28.55
C ALA A 46 -1.32 -18.10 27.45
N VAL A 47 -2.47 -18.65 27.06
CA VAL A 47 -2.57 -19.59 25.92
C VAL A 47 -2.80 -18.88 24.59
N ILE A 48 -3.41 -17.68 24.63
CA ILE A 48 -3.68 -16.83 23.47
C ILE A 48 -2.39 -16.13 23.01
N ALA A 49 -1.52 -15.75 23.95
CA ALA A 49 -0.25 -15.09 23.67
C ALA A 49 0.74 -15.91 22.81
N PRO A 50 0.98 -17.21 23.08
CA PRO A 50 1.84 -18.06 22.26
C PRO A 50 1.38 -18.15 20.81
N MET A 51 0.08 -18.25 20.56
CA MET A 51 -0.45 -18.35 19.20
C MET A 51 -0.29 -17.03 18.43
N ALA A 52 -0.56 -15.90 19.08
CA ALA A 52 -0.34 -14.59 18.47
C ALA A 52 1.14 -14.35 18.17
N PHE A 53 2.02 -14.71 19.10
CA PHE A 53 3.47 -14.61 18.92
C PHE A 53 3.98 -15.52 17.79
N GLU A 54 3.51 -16.76 17.73
CA GLU A 54 3.87 -17.71 16.68
C GLU A 54 3.41 -17.21 15.30
N ALA A 55 2.20 -16.64 15.20
CA ALA A 55 1.73 -16.00 13.97
C ALA A 55 2.66 -14.85 13.53
N VAL A 56 3.07 -13.99 14.48
CA VAL A 56 4.02 -12.89 14.19
C VAL A 56 5.36 -13.45 13.72
N LYS A 57 5.90 -14.46 14.40
CA LYS A 57 7.18 -15.10 14.05
C LYS A 57 7.17 -15.68 12.64
N ARG A 58 6.11 -16.42 12.27
CA ARG A 58 5.95 -17.00 10.94
C ARG A 58 5.81 -15.92 9.86
N ILE A 59 5.05 -14.87 10.15
CA ILE A 59 4.93 -13.72 9.25
C ILE A 59 6.27 -12.99 9.12
N ASP A 60 7.04 -12.85 10.20
CA ASP A 60 8.35 -12.19 10.19
C ASP A 60 9.36 -12.94 9.30
N ALA A 61 9.36 -14.27 9.32
CA ALA A 61 10.18 -15.06 8.41
C ALA A 61 9.87 -14.76 6.92
N ILE A 62 8.60 -14.52 6.57
CA ILE A 62 8.21 -14.09 5.22
C ILE A 62 8.73 -12.68 4.93
N PHE A 63 8.61 -11.76 5.88
CA PHE A 63 9.12 -10.39 5.74
C PHE A 63 10.64 -10.32 5.60
N ASP A 64 11.37 -11.19 6.29
CA ASP A 64 12.83 -11.23 6.24
C ASP A 64 13.31 -11.62 4.83
N VAL A 65 12.75 -12.68 4.25
CA VAL A 65 13.06 -13.06 2.87
C VAL A 65 12.62 -11.99 1.87
N GLU A 66 11.42 -11.43 2.02
CA GLU A 66 10.94 -10.38 1.11
C GLU A 66 11.84 -9.12 1.14
N ARG A 67 12.45 -8.81 2.28
CA ARG A 67 13.37 -7.68 2.42
C ARG A 67 14.62 -7.84 1.55
N GLU A 68 15.16 -9.05 1.43
CA GLU A 68 16.35 -9.36 0.63
C GLU A 68 16.12 -9.18 -0.89
N ILE A 69 14.86 -9.33 -1.32
CA ILE A 69 14.47 -9.26 -2.73
C ILE A 69 13.77 -7.94 -3.09
N ASN A 70 13.55 -7.05 -2.12
CA ASN A 70 12.94 -5.75 -2.36
C ASN A 70 13.83 -4.89 -3.27
N GLY A 71 13.24 -4.27 -4.29
CA GLY A 71 13.96 -3.49 -5.30
C GLY A 71 14.57 -4.30 -6.45
N ARG A 72 14.55 -5.64 -6.38
CA ARG A 72 14.98 -6.49 -7.50
C ARG A 72 13.97 -6.51 -8.65
N PRO A 73 14.39 -6.88 -9.88
CA PRO A 73 13.49 -7.05 -11.01
C PRO A 73 12.31 -7.99 -10.72
N THR A 74 11.16 -7.72 -11.34
CA THR A 74 9.91 -8.46 -11.15
C THR A 74 10.06 -9.98 -11.29
N LEU A 75 10.82 -10.46 -12.29
CA LEU A 75 10.99 -11.89 -12.54
C LEU A 75 11.86 -12.57 -11.48
N GLU A 76 12.94 -11.91 -11.03
CA GLU A 76 13.78 -12.41 -9.95
C GLU A 76 13.01 -12.51 -8.64
N ARG A 77 12.20 -11.48 -8.32
CA ARG A 77 11.32 -11.52 -7.15
C ARG A 77 10.36 -12.70 -7.20
N LEU A 78 9.77 -12.97 -8.36
CA LEU A 78 8.84 -14.07 -8.54
C LEU A 78 9.51 -15.44 -8.34
N ALA A 79 10.70 -15.62 -8.91
CA ALA A 79 11.49 -16.84 -8.75
C ALA A 79 11.88 -17.10 -7.28
N GLU A 80 12.40 -16.07 -6.59
CA GLU A 80 12.75 -16.15 -5.17
C GLU A 80 11.52 -16.43 -4.29
N ARG A 81 10.39 -15.80 -4.60
CA ARG A 81 9.12 -16.05 -3.90
C ARG A 81 8.67 -17.49 -4.06
N ALA A 82 8.72 -18.05 -5.27
CA ALA A 82 8.35 -19.43 -5.52
C ALA A 82 9.24 -20.41 -4.73
N LEU A 83 10.55 -20.15 -4.69
CA LEU A 83 11.52 -21.02 -4.03
C LEU A 83 11.47 -20.94 -2.50
N ARG A 84 11.43 -19.72 -1.94
CA ARG A 84 11.69 -19.47 -0.51
C ARG A 84 10.47 -19.00 0.27
N ILE A 85 9.56 -18.25 -0.35
CA ILE A 85 8.43 -17.63 0.36
C ILE A 85 7.15 -18.46 0.26
N ALA A 86 6.87 -19.06 -0.90
CA ALA A 86 5.67 -19.88 -1.11
C ALA A 86 5.55 -21.04 -0.10
N PRO A 87 6.64 -21.78 0.25
CA PRO A 87 6.57 -22.78 1.30
C PRO A 87 6.20 -22.20 2.68
N LEU A 88 6.74 -21.02 3.03
CA LEU A 88 6.45 -20.35 4.30
C LEU A 88 4.99 -19.87 4.37
N VAL A 89 4.46 -19.36 3.25
CA VAL A 89 3.05 -18.94 3.16
C VAL A 89 2.12 -20.16 3.26
N ALA A 90 2.44 -21.26 2.58
CA ALA A 90 1.65 -22.49 2.65
C ALA A 90 1.65 -23.08 4.08
N ASP A 91 2.81 -23.15 4.72
CA ASP A 91 2.94 -23.62 6.11
C ASP A 91 2.17 -22.71 7.09
N LEU A 92 2.23 -21.38 6.90
CA LEU A 92 1.42 -20.44 7.68
C LEU A 92 -0.08 -20.68 7.48
N GLU A 93 -0.54 -20.93 6.25
CA GLU A 93 -1.96 -21.20 5.97
C GLU A 93 -2.44 -22.45 6.69
N ILE A 94 -1.70 -23.55 6.55
CA ILE A 94 -2.01 -24.84 7.15
C ILE A 94 -2.09 -24.67 8.67
N TRP A 95 -1.05 -24.08 9.27
CA TRP A 95 -1.02 -23.80 10.70
C TRP A 95 -2.21 -22.94 11.15
N MET A 96 -2.50 -21.84 10.45
CA MET A 96 -3.64 -20.97 10.80
C MET A 96 -4.97 -21.72 10.73
N ARG A 97 -5.20 -22.55 9.70
CA ARG A 97 -6.44 -23.33 9.56
C ARG A 97 -6.58 -24.38 10.66
N THR A 98 -5.52 -25.12 10.96
CA THR A 98 -5.48 -26.13 12.03
C THR A 98 -5.78 -25.51 13.39
N GLU A 99 -5.10 -24.41 13.71
CA GLU A 99 -5.30 -23.73 14.99
C GLU A 99 -6.67 -23.05 15.08
N ARG A 100 -7.13 -22.42 13.98
CA ARG A 100 -8.44 -21.77 13.93
C ARG A 100 -9.60 -22.73 14.20
N ALA A 101 -9.48 -23.99 13.78
CA ALA A 101 -10.50 -25.02 14.01
C ALA A 101 -10.69 -25.37 15.50
N ARG A 102 -9.64 -25.19 16.32
CA ARG A 102 -9.67 -25.48 17.77
C ARG A 102 -10.14 -24.29 18.61
N LEU A 103 -10.26 -23.11 18.02
CA LEU A 103 -10.60 -21.88 18.72
C LEU A 103 -12.09 -21.57 18.68
N SER A 104 -12.62 -21.08 19.80
CA SER A 104 -13.95 -20.50 19.85
C SER A 104 -14.07 -19.28 18.92
N ARG A 105 -15.25 -19.11 18.31
CA ARG A 105 -15.58 -17.95 17.46
C ARG A 105 -15.40 -16.59 18.15
N HIS A 106 -15.39 -16.56 19.48
CA HIS A 106 -15.22 -15.34 20.28
C HIS A 106 -13.75 -15.01 20.57
N SER A 107 -12.80 -15.88 20.22
CA SER A 107 -11.36 -15.63 20.42
C SER A 107 -10.87 -14.48 19.55
N GLU A 108 -10.14 -13.53 20.14
CA GLU A 108 -9.54 -12.42 19.40
C GLU A 108 -8.47 -12.89 18.40
N VAL A 109 -7.71 -13.93 18.74
CA VAL A 109 -6.75 -14.55 17.80
C VAL A 109 -7.49 -15.24 16.65
N ALA A 110 -8.63 -15.88 16.92
CA ALA A 110 -9.45 -16.45 15.86
C ALA A 110 -9.97 -15.36 14.90
N LYS A 111 -10.37 -14.19 15.41
CA LYS A 111 -10.75 -13.04 14.57
C LYS A 111 -9.59 -12.53 13.71
N ALA A 112 -8.37 -12.53 14.25
CA ALA A 112 -7.16 -12.15 13.50
C ALA A 112 -6.81 -13.19 12.41
N MET A 113 -6.92 -14.49 12.69
CA MET A 113 -6.78 -15.55 11.69
C MET A 113 -7.85 -15.45 10.59
N ASP A 114 -9.12 -15.26 10.97
CA ASP A 114 -10.23 -15.11 10.03
C ASP A 114 -10.06 -13.91 9.10
N TYR A 115 -9.41 -12.84 9.56
CA TYR A 115 -9.11 -11.67 8.74
C TYR A 115 -8.21 -12.01 7.54
N MET A 116 -7.26 -12.94 7.71
CA MET A 116 -6.43 -13.45 6.63
C MET A 116 -7.13 -14.55 5.85
N LEU A 117 -7.62 -15.60 6.54
CA LEU A 117 -8.15 -16.81 5.91
C LEU A 117 -9.34 -16.55 5.00
N LYS A 118 -10.22 -15.59 5.33
CA LYS A 118 -11.37 -15.21 4.48
C LYS A 118 -10.95 -14.57 3.15
N ARG A 119 -9.72 -14.08 3.05
CA ARG A 119 -9.17 -13.38 1.87
C ARG A 119 -7.79 -13.91 1.53
N TRP A 120 -7.57 -15.20 1.76
CA TRP A 120 -6.24 -15.78 1.64
C TRP A 120 -5.66 -15.60 0.25
N GLU A 121 -6.47 -15.77 -0.80
CA GLU A 121 -6.06 -15.52 -2.18
C GLU A 121 -5.53 -14.09 -2.41
N ALA A 122 -6.14 -13.08 -1.76
CA ALA A 122 -5.66 -11.70 -1.84
C ALA A 122 -4.35 -11.49 -1.09
N PHE A 123 -4.12 -12.20 0.01
CA PHE A 123 -2.82 -12.20 0.70
C PHE A 123 -1.75 -12.96 -0.07
N ALA A 124 -2.10 -14.06 -0.72
CA ALA A 124 -1.16 -14.93 -1.45
C ALA A 124 -0.84 -14.41 -2.87
N ARG A 125 -1.59 -13.46 -3.40
CA ARG A 125 -1.46 -12.98 -4.80
C ARG A 125 -0.07 -12.47 -5.18
N PHE A 126 0.70 -11.94 -4.23
CA PHE A 126 2.09 -11.53 -4.49
C PHE A 126 3.00 -12.69 -4.91
N LEU A 127 2.63 -13.93 -4.58
CA LEU A 127 3.39 -15.13 -4.98
C LEU A 127 3.30 -15.43 -6.47
N SER A 128 2.27 -14.93 -7.17
CA SER A 128 2.09 -15.13 -8.61
C SER A 128 2.39 -13.89 -9.46
N ASP A 129 2.65 -12.75 -8.82
CA ASP A 129 2.97 -11.50 -9.51
C ASP A 129 4.06 -10.72 -8.76
N GLY A 130 5.27 -10.71 -9.35
CA GLY A 130 6.45 -10.03 -8.81
C GLY A 130 6.33 -8.50 -8.72
N ARG A 131 5.31 -7.90 -9.36
CA ARG A 131 5.04 -6.45 -9.29
C ARG A 131 4.35 -6.08 -7.98
N ILE A 132 3.62 -7.02 -7.38
CA ILE A 132 2.87 -6.78 -6.15
C ILE A 132 3.85 -6.73 -4.97
N CYS A 133 3.84 -5.62 -4.25
CA CYS A 133 4.57 -5.48 -3.00
C CYS A 133 3.84 -6.19 -1.85
N LEU A 134 4.59 -6.82 -0.95
CA LEU A 134 4.04 -7.47 0.25
C LEU A 134 3.29 -6.48 1.18
N THR A 135 3.66 -5.20 1.13
CA THR A 135 3.00 -4.12 1.87
C THR A 135 2.64 -2.95 0.96
N ASN A 136 1.57 -2.24 1.33
CA ASN A 136 1.15 -0.98 0.70
C ASN A 136 1.66 0.26 1.47
N ASN A 137 2.56 0.09 2.45
CA ASN A 137 2.99 1.15 3.36
C ASN A 137 3.53 2.39 2.62
N ALA A 138 4.21 2.20 1.49
CA ALA A 138 4.70 3.31 0.66
C ALA A 138 3.54 4.15 0.10
N ALA A 139 2.51 3.50 -0.45
CA ALA A 139 1.32 4.17 -0.96
C ALA A 139 0.55 4.87 0.17
N GLU A 140 0.42 4.24 1.34
CA GLU A 140 -0.24 4.87 2.49
C GLU A 140 0.48 6.11 3.00
N ARG A 141 1.82 6.07 3.05
CA ARG A 141 2.63 7.24 3.38
C ARG A 141 2.44 8.36 2.36
N ALA A 142 2.42 8.04 1.07
CA ALA A 142 2.19 9.03 0.01
C ALA A 142 0.79 9.67 0.11
N LEU A 143 -0.23 8.90 0.48
CA LEU A 143 -1.61 9.39 0.65
C LEU A 143 -1.88 10.04 2.01
N ARG A 144 -0.92 10.02 2.95
CA ARG A 144 -1.11 10.55 4.31
C ARG A 144 -1.52 12.02 4.31
N GLY A 145 -0.95 12.84 3.42
CA GLY A 145 -1.32 14.26 3.30
C GLY A 145 -2.79 14.47 2.98
N ILE A 146 -3.34 13.67 2.05
CA ILE A 146 -4.76 13.69 1.68
C ILE A 146 -5.62 13.19 2.85
N ALA A 147 -5.18 12.12 3.53
CA ALA A 147 -5.90 11.53 4.63
C ALA A 147 -6.02 12.44 5.86
N LEU A 148 -5.02 13.30 6.09
CA LEU A 148 -5.08 14.36 7.11
C LEU A 148 -5.88 15.56 6.60
N GLY A 149 -5.63 16.00 5.36
CA GLY A 149 -6.26 17.17 4.74
C GLY A 149 -7.78 17.05 4.62
N ARG A 150 -8.34 15.86 4.36
CA ARG A 150 -9.81 15.66 4.29
C ARG A 150 -10.56 16.05 5.57
N LYS A 151 -9.89 16.06 6.74
CA LYS A 151 -10.50 16.54 8.00
C LYS A 151 -10.48 18.07 8.11
N ALA A 152 -9.59 18.74 7.38
CA ALA A 152 -9.44 20.19 7.36
C ALA A 152 -10.21 20.85 6.21
N TRP A 153 -10.38 20.16 5.07
CA TRP A 153 -11.04 20.68 3.86
C TRP A 153 -12.55 20.37 3.84
N LEU A 154 -13.26 20.73 4.91
CA LEU A 154 -14.69 20.42 5.10
C LEU A 154 -15.60 21.09 4.05
N PHE A 155 -15.10 22.08 3.31
CA PHE A 155 -15.79 22.77 2.23
C PHE A 155 -15.56 22.15 0.83
N ALA A 156 -14.66 21.16 0.71
CA ALA A 156 -14.42 20.45 -0.54
C ALA A 156 -15.40 19.26 -0.66
N GLY A 157 -16.49 19.45 -1.42
CA GLY A 157 -17.59 18.48 -1.48
C GLY A 157 -18.23 18.26 -2.85
N SER A 158 -17.63 18.77 -3.94
CA SER A 158 -18.14 18.55 -5.30
C SER A 158 -17.23 17.64 -6.10
N ASP A 159 -17.82 16.86 -7.02
CA ASP A 159 -17.07 15.99 -7.94
C ASP A 159 -16.02 16.78 -8.73
N ARG A 160 -16.40 17.94 -9.25
CA ARG A 160 -15.50 18.88 -9.94
C ARG A 160 -14.35 19.36 -9.05
N GLY A 161 -14.61 19.58 -7.76
CA GLY A 161 -13.57 19.91 -6.79
C GLY A 161 -12.61 18.75 -6.56
N GLY A 162 -13.14 17.52 -6.48
CA GLY A 162 -12.38 16.28 -6.40
C GLY A 162 -11.47 16.06 -7.61
N GLU A 163 -11.99 16.26 -8.82
CA GLU A 163 -11.23 16.17 -10.07
C GLU A 163 -10.06 17.17 -10.09
N ARG A 164 -10.32 18.44 -9.74
CA ARG A 164 -9.27 19.46 -9.66
C ARG A 164 -8.20 19.12 -8.64
N ALA A 165 -8.61 18.65 -7.45
CA ALA A 165 -7.67 18.21 -6.43
C ALA A 165 -6.81 17.03 -6.93
N ALA A 166 -7.41 16.05 -7.61
CA ALA A 166 -6.70 14.92 -8.19
C ALA A 166 -5.66 15.35 -9.24
N VAL A 167 -6.00 16.30 -10.11
CA VAL A 167 -5.06 16.89 -11.08
C VAL A 167 -3.88 17.55 -10.37
N MET A 168 -4.15 18.40 -9.38
CA MET A 168 -3.09 19.09 -8.61
C MET A 168 -2.20 18.10 -7.86
N TYR A 169 -2.76 17.08 -7.21
CA TYR A 169 -1.98 16.04 -6.54
C TYR A 169 -1.11 15.27 -7.52
N THR A 170 -1.63 14.96 -8.70
CA THR A 170 -0.88 14.26 -9.74
C THR A 170 0.35 15.08 -10.16
N LEU A 171 0.17 16.37 -10.45
CA LEU A 171 1.27 17.26 -10.84
C LEU A 171 2.31 17.41 -9.72
N ILE A 172 1.86 17.69 -8.49
CA ILE A 172 2.75 17.89 -7.34
C ILE A 172 3.52 16.62 -7.01
N GLN A 173 2.86 15.46 -6.99
CA GLN A 173 3.54 14.19 -6.69
C GLN A 173 4.49 13.77 -7.82
N THR A 174 4.15 14.05 -9.08
CA THR A 174 5.05 13.80 -10.20
C THR A 174 6.33 14.62 -10.07
N ALA A 175 6.25 15.89 -9.69
CA ALA A 175 7.43 16.71 -9.42
C ALA A 175 8.29 16.13 -8.28
N LYS A 176 7.65 15.80 -7.14
CA LYS A 176 8.36 15.19 -6.00
C LYS A 176 9.03 13.86 -6.34
N LEU A 177 8.40 13.02 -7.16
CA LEU A 177 8.96 11.73 -7.60
C LEU A 177 10.17 11.89 -8.52
N ASN A 178 10.37 13.08 -9.10
CA ASN A 178 11.53 13.42 -9.93
C ASN A 178 12.50 14.36 -9.20
N ASP A 179 12.43 14.44 -7.86
CA ASP A 179 13.27 15.30 -7.03
C ASP A 179 13.22 16.79 -7.43
N VAL A 180 12.09 17.23 -7.98
CA VAL A 180 11.83 18.61 -8.39
C VAL A 180 10.95 19.32 -7.37
N ASP A 181 11.35 20.54 -6.98
CA ASP A 181 10.52 21.40 -6.13
C ASP A 181 9.19 21.74 -6.86
N PRO A 182 8.04 21.29 -6.36
CA PRO A 182 6.77 21.46 -7.08
C PRO A 182 6.36 22.92 -7.26
N GLN A 183 6.70 23.78 -6.30
CA GLN A 183 6.33 25.19 -6.34
C GLN A 183 7.13 25.92 -7.43
N ALA A 184 8.45 25.74 -7.45
CA ALA A 184 9.34 26.33 -8.44
C ALA A 184 8.98 25.85 -9.86
N TRP A 185 8.72 24.56 -10.03
CA TRP A 185 8.31 24.00 -11.32
C TRP A 185 6.96 24.54 -11.79
N LEU A 186 5.93 24.52 -10.94
CA LEU A 186 4.60 25.03 -11.32
C LEU A 186 4.64 26.53 -11.62
N ALA A 187 5.38 27.32 -10.83
CA ALA A 187 5.54 28.75 -11.07
C ALA A 187 6.19 29.03 -12.43
N ASP A 188 7.29 28.35 -12.75
CA ASP A 188 8.00 28.51 -14.02
C ASP A 188 7.16 28.07 -15.23
N VAL A 189 6.46 26.93 -15.11
CA VAL A 189 5.59 26.42 -16.18
C VAL A 189 4.42 27.36 -16.41
N LEU A 190 3.68 27.75 -15.36
CA LEU A 190 2.51 28.63 -15.50
C LEU A 190 2.89 30.02 -16.03
N ALA A 191 4.06 30.55 -15.68
CA ALA A 191 4.55 31.82 -16.19
C ALA A 191 4.86 31.80 -17.70
N ARG A 192 5.15 30.63 -18.28
CA ARG A 192 5.60 30.49 -19.68
C ARG A 192 4.65 29.74 -20.59
N ILE A 193 3.66 29.04 -20.03
CA ILE A 193 2.84 28.08 -20.77
C ILE A 193 2.05 28.73 -21.91
N ASN A 194 1.66 30.00 -21.75
CA ASN A 194 0.90 30.74 -22.75
C ASN A 194 1.68 30.97 -24.05
N ASP A 195 3.00 31.15 -23.94
CA ASP A 195 3.88 31.46 -25.08
C ASP A 195 4.68 30.23 -25.53
N HIS A 196 4.43 29.06 -24.92
CA HIS A 196 5.17 27.83 -25.20
C HIS A 196 4.51 27.05 -26.34
N ASN A 197 5.32 26.52 -27.27
CA ASN A 197 4.82 25.67 -28.34
C ASN A 197 4.14 24.41 -27.77
N ILE A 198 2.88 24.19 -28.11
CA ILE A 198 2.09 23.04 -27.66
C ILE A 198 2.75 21.70 -27.99
N GLN A 199 3.44 21.59 -29.13
CA GLN A 199 4.14 20.39 -29.56
C GLN A 199 5.40 20.10 -28.72
N ALA A 200 5.88 21.09 -27.97
CA ALA A 200 7.06 21.00 -27.13
C ALA A 200 6.74 20.93 -25.62
N LEU A 201 5.47 20.70 -25.23
CA LEU A 201 5.07 20.62 -23.82
C LEU A 201 5.87 19.57 -23.02
N GLY A 202 6.30 18.49 -23.68
CA GLY A 202 7.14 17.45 -23.08
C GLY A 202 8.43 17.98 -22.44
N GLN A 203 8.97 19.09 -22.95
CA GLN A 203 10.19 19.74 -22.41
C GLN A 203 9.95 20.41 -21.04
N ARG A 204 8.69 20.65 -20.68
CA ARG A 204 8.29 21.28 -19.42
C ARG A 204 7.87 20.25 -18.36
N LEU A 205 7.86 18.96 -18.69
CA LEU A 205 7.54 17.91 -17.73
C LEU A 205 8.63 17.83 -16.65
N PRO A 206 8.32 17.44 -15.40
CA PRO A 206 9.27 17.52 -14.29
C PRO A 206 10.62 16.85 -14.57
N TRP A 207 10.64 15.70 -15.24
CA TRP A 207 11.87 14.96 -15.57
C TRP A 207 12.72 15.58 -16.70
N ASN A 208 12.16 16.52 -17.46
CA ASN A 208 12.88 17.28 -18.50
C ASN A 208 13.15 18.72 -18.07
N TRP A 209 12.61 19.14 -16.92
CA TRP A 209 12.67 20.51 -16.46
C TRP A 209 14.08 20.84 -15.96
N LYS A 210 14.63 21.93 -16.50
CA LYS A 210 15.87 22.54 -16.02
C LYS A 210 15.50 23.92 -15.50
N LEU A 211 16.02 24.27 -14.32
CA LEU A 211 15.86 25.61 -13.78
C LEU A 211 16.51 26.61 -14.75
N SER A 212 15.70 27.32 -15.52
CA SER A 212 16.21 28.40 -16.37
C SER A 212 16.62 29.54 -15.46
N THR A 213 17.93 29.75 -15.30
CA THR A 213 18.48 30.93 -14.62
C THR A 213 18.20 32.15 -15.48
N HIS A 214 17.01 32.71 -15.40
CA HIS A 214 16.78 34.05 -15.90
C HIS A 214 17.51 35.00 -14.96
N LYS A 215 18.60 35.61 -15.45
CA LYS A 215 19.16 36.80 -14.81
C LYS A 215 18.01 37.80 -14.71
N LEU A 216 17.62 38.15 -13.49
CA LEU A 216 16.88 39.37 -13.25
C LEU A 216 17.74 40.48 -13.85
N VAL A 217 17.31 41.01 -15.00
CA VAL A 217 17.84 42.26 -15.50
C VAL A 217 17.33 43.30 -14.51
N ALA A 218 18.29 43.87 -13.77
CA ALA A 218 18.08 44.94 -12.80
C ALA A 218 17.52 46.20 -13.48
#